data_AF-A0A371NYG2-F1
#
_entry.id   AF-A0A371NYG2-F1
#
_cell.length_a   1.000
_cell.length_b   1.000
_cell.length_c   1.000
_cell.angle_alpha   90.00
_cell.angle_beta   90.00
_cell.angle_gamma   90.00
#
_symmetry.space_group_name_H-M   'P 1'
#
loop_
_entity.id
_entity.type
_entity.pdbx_description
1 polymer ?
#
loop_
_entity_poly.entity_id
_entity_poly.type
_entity_poly.pdbx_seq_one_letter_code
_entity_poly.pdbx_strand_id
1 'polypeptide(L)'
;MSESNQTDGISRRTVTKAMAWAVPAVAVASTIPMAAASEIITVSEAGDACKLPGGSCNNTTPGWIKGYLQPLMICNNSQTDVITVTITTPVTLIFDGGAHEFNAIPKNFTVQPDTCEKVILGFIGDDESSNESITGDVHWTWESEDGTQSGSGQTPIHTSETPPCKNCNA
;
A
#
# COMPACT_ATOMS: atom_id res chain seq x y z
N MET A 1 56.77 61.03 -55.45
CA MET A 1 57.31 61.14 -54.08
C MET A 1 56.38 60.37 -53.17
N SER A 2 56.97 59.58 -52.30
CA SER A 2 56.38 58.45 -51.57
C SER A 2 55.34 58.88 -50.53
N GLU A 3 54.24 58.13 -50.42
CA GLU A 3 53.41 58.08 -49.23
C GLU A 3 53.24 56.62 -48.81
N SER A 4 53.87 56.28 -47.69
CA SER A 4 53.74 55.02 -46.96
C SER A 4 52.52 55.12 -46.05
N ASN A 5 51.46 54.34 -46.34
CA ASN A 5 50.31 54.22 -45.46
C ASN A 5 50.44 52.95 -44.60
N GLN A 6 50.68 53.17 -43.31
CA GLN A 6 50.64 52.18 -42.25
C GLN A 6 49.22 52.21 -41.67
N THR A 7 48.55 51.07 -41.50
CA THR A 7 48.08 50.59 -40.19
C THR A 7 47.23 49.31 -40.23
N ASP A 8 47.59 48.43 -39.29
CA ASP A 8 46.79 47.49 -38.51
C ASP A 8 45.90 46.44 -39.18
N GLY A 9 46.56 45.33 -39.51
CA GLY A 9 45.91 44.03 -39.64
C GLY A 9 45.38 43.49 -38.31
N ILE A 10 44.12 43.09 -38.36
CA ILE A 10 43.30 42.33 -37.40
C ILE A 10 44.08 41.65 -36.25
N SER A 11 43.76 42.08 -35.02
CA SER A 11 44.32 41.57 -33.77
C SER A 11 43.94 40.11 -33.51
N ARG A 12 44.92 39.29 -33.12
CA ARG A 12 44.80 37.86 -32.77
C ARG A 12 43.94 37.56 -31.53
N ARG A 13 43.26 38.56 -30.95
CA ARG A 13 42.47 38.43 -29.73
C ARG A 13 40.97 38.13 -29.98
N THR A 14 40.56 37.99 -31.24
CA THR A 14 39.14 37.83 -31.63
C THR A 14 38.67 36.38 -31.76
N VAL A 15 39.56 35.38 -31.72
CA VAL A 15 39.19 33.98 -32.02
C VAL A 15 38.77 33.16 -30.78
N THR A 16 38.93 33.66 -29.56
CA THR A 16 38.68 32.88 -28.33
C THR A 16 37.36 33.20 -27.61
N LYS A 17 36.33 33.70 -28.33
CA LYS A 17 35.04 34.12 -27.73
C LYS A 17 33.84 33.25 -28.11
N ALA A 18 34.07 32.00 -28.48
CA ALA A 18 33.00 31.03 -28.67
C ALA A 18 33.50 29.72 -28.08
N MET A 19 33.03 29.38 -26.87
CA MET A 19 32.92 28.06 -26.23
C MET A 19 33.01 28.29 -24.72
N ALA A 20 31.94 28.81 -24.13
CA ALA A 20 31.77 28.80 -22.70
C ALA A 20 30.27 28.60 -22.41
N TRP A 21 29.92 27.33 -22.24
CA TRP A 21 28.70 26.84 -21.60
C TRP A 21 27.44 26.87 -22.48
N ALA A 22 27.37 25.90 -23.40
CA ALA A 22 26.09 25.25 -23.68
C ALA A 22 25.60 24.64 -22.37
N VAL A 23 24.70 25.33 -21.66
CA VAL A 23 23.98 24.75 -20.54
C VAL A 23 22.98 23.77 -21.14
N PRO A 24 23.01 22.48 -20.80
CA PRO A 24 21.88 21.61 -21.12
C PRO A 24 20.68 22.18 -20.38
N ALA A 25 19.72 22.74 -21.11
CA ALA A 25 18.39 22.95 -20.58
C ALA A 25 17.81 21.55 -20.35
N VAL A 26 18.08 20.98 -19.18
CA VAL A 26 17.34 19.81 -18.71
C VAL A 26 15.96 20.35 -18.44
N ALA A 27 15.00 19.99 -19.29
CA ALA A 27 13.60 20.12 -18.95
C ALA A 27 13.40 19.30 -17.68
N VAL A 28 13.32 19.99 -16.54
CA VAL A 28 12.80 19.37 -15.32
C VAL A 28 11.34 19.10 -15.66
N ALA A 29 11.04 17.86 -16.02
CA ALA A 29 9.68 17.36 -15.96
C ALA A 29 9.26 17.57 -14.51
N SER A 30 8.51 18.64 -14.26
CA SER A 30 7.78 18.76 -13.01
C SER A 30 6.90 17.53 -12.97
N THR A 31 7.10 16.69 -11.96
CA THR A 31 6.18 15.62 -11.64
C THR A 31 4.85 16.29 -11.43
N ILE A 32 3.98 16.24 -12.46
CA ILE A 32 2.59 16.64 -12.34
C ILE A 32 2.09 15.91 -11.09
N PRO A 33 1.62 16.61 -10.05
CA PRO A 33 0.99 15.91 -8.94
C PRO A 33 -0.07 15.04 -9.57
N MET A 34 0.06 13.72 -9.42
CA MET A 34 -0.91 12.78 -9.91
C MET A 34 -2.26 13.33 -9.46
N ALA A 35 -3.08 13.74 -10.42
CA ALA A 35 -4.46 14.06 -10.15
C ALA A 35 -4.98 12.87 -9.35
N ALA A 36 -5.48 13.12 -8.14
CA ALA A 36 -6.01 12.08 -7.28
C ALA A 36 -7.17 11.41 -8.03
N ALA A 37 -6.85 10.38 -8.80
CA ALA A 37 -7.82 9.44 -9.29
C ALA A 37 -8.41 8.83 -8.02
N SER A 38 -9.71 9.04 -7.82
CA SER A 38 -10.42 8.44 -6.69
C SER A 38 -10.11 6.94 -6.70
N GLU A 39 -9.53 6.44 -5.61
CA GLU A 39 -9.18 5.04 -5.51
C GLU A 39 -10.47 4.22 -5.52
N ILE A 40 -10.60 3.29 -6.48
CA ILE A 40 -11.82 2.50 -6.67
C ILE A 40 -12.09 1.65 -5.43
N ILE A 41 -11.04 1.11 -4.83
CA ILE A 41 -11.08 0.40 -3.56
C ILE A 41 -10.23 1.16 -2.55
N THR A 42 -10.72 1.30 -1.34
CA THR A 42 -9.90 1.73 -0.20
C THR A 42 -10.01 0.70 0.91
N VAL A 43 -8.87 0.31 1.48
CA VAL A 43 -8.79 -0.63 2.59
C VAL A 43 -8.06 0.04 3.75
N SER A 44 -8.70 0.05 4.91
CA SER A 44 -8.18 0.71 6.11
C SER A 44 -8.37 -0.15 7.36
N GLU A 45 -7.59 0.12 8.40
CA GLU A 45 -7.76 -0.52 9.70
C GLU A 45 -9.08 -0.06 10.36
N ALA A 46 -9.87 -1.02 10.86
CA ALA A 46 -11.19 -0.77 11.45
C ALA A 46 -11.24 -0.99 12.97
N GLY A 47 -10.08 -1.03 13.61
CA GLY A 47 -9.91 -1.26 15.04
C GLY A 47 -8.67 -2.09 15.35
N ASP A 48 -8.40 -2.27 16.64
CA ASP A 48 -7.29 -3.07 17.14
C ASP A 48 -7.54 -4.57 16.91
N ALA A 49 -6.46 -5.31 16.66
CA ALA A 49 -6.51 -6.76 16.66
C ALA A 49 -6.79 -7.32 18.06
N CYS A 50 -7.43 -8.49 18.09
CA CYS A 50 -7.69 -9.22 19.31
C CYS A 50 -7.22 -10.67 19.18
N LYS A 51 -6.91 -11.30 20.32
CA LYS A 51 -6.44 -12.68 20.36
C LYS A 51 -7.58 -13.67 20.62
N LEU A 52 -7.44 -14.86 20.06
CA LEU A 52 -8.34 -15.99 20.24
C LEU A 52 -7.69 -17.04 21.13
N PRO A 53 -7.89 -16.99 22.47
CA PRO A 53 -7.42 -18.04 23.35
C PRO A 53 -8.15 -19.34 23.01
N GLY A 54 -7.37 -20.41 22.78
CA GLY A 54 -7.84 -21.62 22.11
C GLY A 54 -9.18 -22.16 22.61
N GLY A 55 -10.07 -22.48 21.67
CA GLY A 55 -11.41 -23.02 21.97
C GLY A 55 -12.51 -21.98 22.19
N SER A 56 -12.21 -20.68 22.25
CA SER A 56 -13.21 -19.62 22.46
C SER A 56 -14.21 -19.46 21.31
N CYS A 57 -13.85 -19.93 20.10
CA CYS A 57 -14.61 -19.69 18.86
C CYS A 57 -14.87 -20.95 18.03
N ASN A 58 -14.70 -22.13 18.63
CA ASN A 58 -14.86 -23.42 17.96
C ASN A 58 -16.25 -23.64 17.34
N ASN A 59 -17.27 -22.90 17.79
CA ASN A 59 -18.67 -23.11 17.42
C ASN A 59 -19.26 -22.00 16.53
N THR A 60 -18.51 -20.92 16.29
CA THR A 60 -19.04 -19.72 15.59
C THR A 60 -18.47 -19.58 14.18
N THR A 61 -17.22 -19.99 13.95
CA THR A 61 -16.59 -19.92 12.62
C THR A 61 -15.74 -21.17 12.35
N PRO A 62 -16.06 -21.98 11.32
CA PRO A 62 -15.27 -23.17 11.00
C PRO A 62 -13.85 -22.77 10.60
N GLY A 63 -12.86 -23.25 11.35
CA GLY A 63 -11.43 -23.05 11.09
C GLY A 63 -10.71 -22.14 12.09
N TRP A 64 -11.42 -21.32 12.87
CA TRP A 64 -10.80 -20.39 13.82
C TRP A 64 -10.60 -21.04 15.20
N ILE A 65 -9.53 -21.84 15.32
CA ILE A 65 -9.25 -22.60 16.55
C ILE A 65 -8.40 -21.77 17.53
N LYS A 66 -7.39 -21.06 17.02
CA LYS A 66 -6.46 -20.17 17.73
C LYS A 66 -5.92 -19.12 16.76
N GLY A 67 -5.41 -17.99 17.28
CA GLY A 67 -4.73 -16.98 16.49
C GLY A 67 -5.14 -15.55 16.86
N TYR A 68 -5.08 -14.65 15.88
CA TYR A 68 -5.44 -13.24 16.03
C TYR A 68 -6.51 -12.85 15.01
N LEU A 69 -7.40 -11.95 15.39
CA LEU A 69 -8.39 -11.34 14.49
C LEU A 69 -8.04 -9.88 14.30
N GLN A 70 -7.92 -9.43 13.05
CA GLN A 70 -7.72 -8.04 12.68
C GLN A 70 -8.97 -7.54 11.93
N PRO A 71 -9.66 -6.50 12.45
CA PRO A 71 -10.75 -5.88 11.73
C PRO A 71 -10.21 -4.91 10.67
N LEU A 72 -10.70 -5.03 9.44
CA LEU A 72 -10.45 -4.09 8.35
C LEU A 72 -11.77 -3.50 7.84
N MET A 73 -11.70 -2.30 7.27
CA MET A 73 -12.78 -1.66 6.54
C MET A 73 -12.40 -1.65 5.07
N ILE A 74 -13.22 -2.29 4.25
CA ILE A 74 -13.08 -2.27 2.79
C ILE A 74 -14.22 -1.44 2.23
N CYS A 75 -13.89 -0.35 1.54
CA CYS A 75 -14.86 0.49 0.84
C CYS A 75 -14.69 0.36 -0.66
N ASN A 76 -15.78 -0.01 -1.33
CA ASN A 76 -15.90 0.02 -2.78
C ASN A 76 -16.52 1.36 -3.20
N ASN A 77 -15.70 2.20 -3.82
CA ASN A 77 -16.08 3.52 -4.34
C ASN A 77 -16.54 3.47 -5.81
N SER A 78 -16.61 2.27 -6.43
CA SER A 78 -17.28 2.11 -7.72
C SER A 78 -18.78 2.27 -7.54
N GLN A 79 -19.43 2.99 -8.44
CA GLN A 79 -20.88 3.21 -8.42
C GLN A 79 -21.68 2.06 -9.04
N THR A 80 -21.02 1.20 -9.82
CA THR A 80 -21.70 0.19 -10.65
C THR A 80 -21.19 -1.22 -10.44
N ASP A 81 -19.91 -1.36 -10.09
CA ASP A 81 -19.23 -2.64 -10.18
C ASP A 81 -19.15 -3.30 -8.80
N VAL A 82 -19.59 -4.55 -8.72
CA VAL A 82 -19.26 -5.41 -7.59
C VAL A 82 -17.78 -5.75 -7.69
N ILE A 83 -17.06 -5.67 -6.57
CA ILE A 83 -15.62 -5.91 -6.54
C ILE A 83 -15.29 -7.04 -5.59
N THR A 84 -14.41 -7.92 -6.03
CA THR A 84 -13.81 -8.95 -5.18
C THR A 84 -12.42 -8.51 -4.75
N VAL A 85 -12.23 -8.29 -3.45
CA VAL A 85 -10.94 -8.02 -2.82
C VAL A 85 -10.33 -9.33 -2.33
N THR A 86 -9.07 -9.56 -2.69
CA THR A 86 -8.30 -10.75 -2.30
C THR A 86 -7.09 -10.33 -1.49
N ILE A 87 -6.98 -10.80 -0.26
CA ILE A 87 -5.79 -10.63 0.58
C ILE A 87 -4.70 -11.56 0.06
N THR A 88 -3.51 -11.00 -0.15
CA THR A 88 -2.34 -11.75 -0.59
C THR A 88 -1.80 -12.55 0.59
N THR A 89 -1.71 -13.87 0.43
CA THR A 89 -1.18 -14.78 1.44
C THR A 89 0.09 -15.47 0.93
N PRO A 90 1.13 -15.70 1.77
CA PRO A 90 1.17 -15.42 3.22
C PRO A 90 1.29 -13.93 3.54
N VAL A 91 0.73 -13.52 4.68
CA VAL A 91 0.88 -12.16 5.23
C VAL A 91 2.01 -12.19 6.25
N THR A 92 3.00 -11.30 6.11
CA THR A 92 4.09 -11.16 7.06
C THR A 92 3.79 -10.01 8.03
N LEU A 93 3.68 -10.32 9.31
CA LEU A 93 3.39 -9.35 10.38
C LEU A 93 4.48 -9.42 11.45
N ILE A 94 4.69 -8.32 12.14
CA ILE A 94 5.67 -8.16 13.20
C ILE A 94 4.93 -8.21 14.55
N PHE A 95 5.20 -9.26 15.34
CA PHE A 95 4.71 -9.47 16.69
C PHE A 95 5.83 -9.19 17.69
N ASP A 96 5.68 -8.17 18.53
CA ASP A 96 6.70 -7.75 19.51
C ASP A 96 8.13 -7.64 18.95
N GLY A 97 8.24 -7.21 17.68
CA GLY A 97 9.50 -7.06 16.95
C GLY A 97 9.98 -8.30 16.18
N GLY A 98 9.34 -9.46 16.32
CA GLY A 98 9.59 -10.67 15.54
C GLY A 98 8.69 -10.76 14.32
N ALA A 99 9.23 -11.12 13.15
CA ALA A 99 8.43 -11.31 11.94
C ALA A 99 7.85 -12.74 11.88
N HIS A 100 6.57 -12.85 11.56
CA HIS A 100 5.82 -14.09 11.46
C HIS A 100 4.95 -14.09 10.20
N GLU A 101 4.81 -15.26 9.56
CA GLU A 101 3.97 -15.43 8.38
C GLU A 101 2.69 -16.18 8.71
N PHE A 102 1.57 -15.67 8.20
CA PHE A 102 0.26 -16.25 8.45
C PHE A 102 -0.53 -16.41 7.15
N ASN A 103 -1.40 -17.42 7.14
CA ASN A 103 -2.44 -17.52 6.13
C ASN A 103 -3.67 -16.75 6.61
N ALA A 104 -4.08 -15.72 5.86
CA ALA A 104 -5.29 -14.95 6.16
C ALA A 104 -6.55 -15.76 5.82
N ILE A 105 -7.52 -15.78 6.73
CA ILE A 105 -8.81 -16.47 6.54
C ILE A 105 -9.98 -15.58 7.03
N PRO A 106 -11.02 -15.34 6.21
CA PRO A 106 -11.07 -15.63 4.77
C PRO A 106 -10.11 -14.70 4.00
N LYS A 107 -9.72 -15.12 2.79
CA LYS A 107 -8.84 -14.31 1.93
C LYS A 107 -9.60 -13.49 0.88
N ASN A 108 -10.84 -13.86 0.56
CA ASN A 108 -11.63 -13.21 -0.50
C ASN A 108 -12.86 -12.54 0.12
N PHE A 109 -13.15 -11.33 -0.31
CA PHE A 109 -14.29 -10.51 0.13
C PHE A 109 -14.97 -9.91 -1.09
N THR A 110 -16.29 -9.99 -1.15
CA THR A 110 -17.07 -9.38 -2.23
C THR A 110 -17.81 -8.19 -1.67
N VAL A 111 -17.55 -7.00 -2.22
CA VAL A 111 -18.09 -5.73 -1.71
C VAL A 111 -18.97 -5.09 -2.77
N GLN A 112 -20.19 -4.73 -2.38
CA GLN A 112 -21.17 -4.13 -3.28
C GLN A 112 -20.76 -2.71 -3.70
N PRO A 113 -21.26 -2.20 -4.85
CA PRO A 113 -20.98 -0.85 -5.30
C PRO A 113 -21.39 0.20 -4.25
N ASP A 114 -20.57 1.24 -4.08
CA ASP A 114 -20.80 2.37 -3.16
C ASP A 114 -21.08 1.96 -1.71
N THR A 115 -20.44 0.87 -1.26
CA THR A 115 -20.58 0.38 0.13
C THR A 115 -19.24 0.15 0.81
N CYS A 116 -19.26 0.30 2.13
CA CYS A 116 -18.17 -0.07 3.01
C CYS A 116 -18.58 -1.26 3.87
N GLU A 117 -17.76 -2.29 3.89
CA GLU A 117 -17.95 -3.47 4.72
C GLU A 117 -16.81 -3.62 5.73
N LYS A 118 -17.18 -3.77 7.00
CA LYS A 118 -16.24 -4.18 8.04
C LYS A 118 -16.04 -5.69 7.92
N VAL A 119 -14.82 -6.09 7.61
CA VAL A 119 -14.42 -7.49 7.48
C VAL A 119 -13.46 -7.87 8.61
N ILE A 120 -13.44 -9.15 8.96
CA ILE A 120 -12.55 -9.69 9.98
C ILE A 120 -11.59 -10.65 9.32
N LEU A 121 -10.30 -10.34 9.40
CA LEU A 121 -9.22 -11.23 8.99
C LEU A 121 -8.75 -12.05 10.17
N GLY A 122 -8.81 -13.37 10.06
CA GLY A 122 -8.14 -14.28 10.97
C GLY A 122 -6.71 -14.58 10.50
N PHE A 123 -5.74 -14.34 11.37
CA PHE A 123 -4.38 -14.83 11.25
C PHE A 123 -4.23 -16.07 12.12
N ILE A 124 -4.21 -17.23 11.48
CA ILE A 124 -4.15 -18.52 12.17
C ILE A 124 -2.70 -18.98 12.21
N GLY A 125 -2.22 -19.24 13.43
CA GLY A 125 -0.90 -19.80 13.70
C GLY A 125 -0.98 -20.92 14.74
N ASP A 126 0.13 -21.63 14.91
CA ASP A 126 0.11 -22.95 15.56
C ASP A 126 0.10 -22.89 17.11
N ASP A 127 0.76 -21.92 17.77
CA ASP A 127 1.07 -22.11 19.20
C ASP A 127 0.92 -20.94 20.18
N GLU A 128 0.86 -19.66 19.78
CA GLU A 128 0.87 -18.54 20.75
C GLU A 128 -0.25 -17.53 20.46
N SER A 129 -1.28 -17.49 21.30
CA SER A 129 -2.22 -16.36 21.39
C SER A 129 -1.88 -15.56 22.66
N SER A 130 -0.67 -15.02 22.69
CA SER A 130 -0.16 -14.18 23.76
C SER A 130 -0.70 -12.74 23.59
N ASN A 131 -0.56 -11.90 24.62
CA ASN A 131 -0.90 -10.47 24.45
C ASN A 131 0.35 -9.80 23.87
N GLU A 132 0.27 -9.41 22.61
CA GLU A 132 1.41 -8.92 21.83
C GLU A 132 1.00 -7.67 21.04
N SER A 133 1.99 -6.83 20.71
CA SER A 133 1.85 -5.75 19.74
C SER A 133 2.00 -6.31 18.32
N ILE A 134 1.17 -5.84 17.38
CA ILE A 134 1.20 -6.23 15.97
C ILE A 134 1.44 -5.00 15.10
N THR A 135 2.41 -5.08 14.20
CA THR A 135 2.60 -4.09 13.13
C THR A 135 2.91 -4.79 11.80
N GLY A 136 2.55 -4.17 10.69
CA GLY A 136 2.90 -4.68 9.37
C GLY A 136 1.98 -4.15 8.29
N ASP A 137 2.09 -4.71 7.09
CA ASP A 137 1.27 -4.33 5.95
C ASP A 137 0.49 -5.55 5.44
N VAL A 138 -0.82 -5.40 5.32
CA VAL A 138 -1.69 -6.38 4.66
C VAL A 138 -1.79 -6.01 3.19
N HIS A 139 -1.20 -6.83 2.33
CA HIS A 139 -1.26 -6.63 0.89
C HIS A 139 -2.55 -7.24 0.32
N TRP A 140 -3.15 -6.56 -0.64
CA TRP A 140 -4.40 -7.00 -1.26
C TRP A 140 -4.41 -6.67 -2.75
N THR A 141 -5.19 -7.44 -3.48
CA THR A 141 -5.56 -7.19 -4.87
C THR A 141 -7.07 -7.09 -4.95
N TRP A 142 -7.58 -6.50 -6.01
CA TRP A 142 -9.01 -6.50 -6.30
C TRP A 142 -9.27 -6.65 -7.79
N GLU A 143 -10.44 -7.16 -8.09
CA GLU A 143 -10.92 -7.34 -9.46
C GLU A 143 -12.43 -7.05 -9.48
N SER A 144 -12.89 -6.31 -10.50
CA SER A 144 -14.31 -6.12 -10.75
C SER A 144 -14.95 -7.45 -11.18
N GLU A 145 -16.24 -7.64 -10.91
CA GLU A 145 -16.95 -8.90 -11.20
C GLU A 145 -16.89 -9.31 -12.68
N ASP A 146 -16.82 -8.32 -13.58
CA ASP A 146 -16.67 -8.51 -15.02
C ASP A 146 -15.21 -8.71 -15.49
N GLY A 147 -14.23 -8.60 -14.58
CA GLY A 147 -12.80 -8.78 -14.84
C GLY A 147 -12.16 -7.66 -15.66
N THR A 148 -12.86 -6.55 -15.89
CA THR A 148 -12.36 -5.46 -16.74
C THR A 148 -11.40 -4.53 -16.00
N GLN A 149 -11.56 -4.42 -14.69
CA GLN A 149 -10.76 -3.57 -13.83
C GLN A 149 -10.14 -4.39 -12.71
N SER A 150 -8.90 -4.06 -12.39
CA SER A 150 -8.20 -4.64 -11.26
C SER A 150 -7.17 -3.67 -10.72
N GLY A 151 -6.73 -3.95 -9.50
CA GLY A 151 -5.67 -3.19 -8.87
C GLY A 151 -5.13 -3.92 -7.65
N SER A 152 -4.21 -3.26 -6.98
CA SER A 152 -3.61 -3.76 -5.75
C SER A 152 -3.23 -2.60 -4.84
N GLY A 153 -3.05 -2.94 -3.58
CA GLY A 153 -2.65 -2.00 -2.55
C GLY A 153 -2.15 -2.72 -1.32
N GLN A 154 -1.84 -1.92 -0.30
CA GLN A 154 -1.42 -2.40 1.00
C GLN A 154 -2.07 -1.53 2.07
N THR A 155 -2.39 -2.15 3.19
CA THR A 155 -2.96 -1.46 4.35
C THR A 155 -2.06 -1.71 5.55
N PRO A 156 -1.45 -0.66 6.12
CA PRO A 156 -0.70 -0.82 7.35
C PRO A 156 -1.68 -1.19 8.47
N ILE A 157 -1.25 -2.11 9.32
CA ILE A 157 -1.93 -2.46 10.57
C ILE A 157 -1.04 -2.07 11.74
N HIS A 158 -1.65 -1.51 12.77
CA HIS A 158 -0.93 -1.15 13.99
C HIS A 158 -1.82 -1.37 15.20
N THR A 159 -1.55 -2.45 15.93
CA THR A 159 -2.19 -2.78 17.20
C THR A 159 -1.15 -2.79 18.31
N SER A 160 -1.33 -1.96 19.33
CA SER A 160 -0.36 -1.90 20.44
C SER A 160 -0.43 -3.09 21.40
N GLU A 161 -1.62 -3.69 21.55
CA GLU A 161 -1.86 -4.87 22.37
C GLU A 161 -3.05 -5.65 21.83
N THR A 162 -3.03 -6.98 21.98
CA THR A 162 -4.07 -7.89 21.47
C THR A 162 -4.88 -8.51 22.61
N PRO A 163 -5.87 -7.80 23.19
CA PRO A 163 -6.71 -8.35 24.24
C PRO A 163 -7.55 -9.53 23.71
N PRO A 164 -8.12 -10.39 24.58
CA PRO A 164 -9.02 -11.46 24.14
C PRO A 164 -10.22 -10.91 23.36
N CYS A 165 -10.51 -11.51 22.21
CA CYS A 165 -11.68 -11.15 21.40
C CYS A 165 -12.99 -11.34 22.18
N LYS A 166 -13.93 -10.40 22.01
CA LYS A 166 -15.26 -10.50 22.63
C LYS A 166 -16.21 -11.21 21.66
N ASN A 167 -16.78 -12.34 22.07
CA ASN A 167 -17.72 -13.12 21.24
C ASN A 167 -17.19 -13.47 19.85
N CYS A 168 -15.89 -13.74 19.71
CA CYS A 168 -15.25 -14.06 18.43
C CYS A 168 -15.26 -12.94 17.38
N ASN A 169 -15.51 -11.71 17.82
CA ASN A 169 -15.44 -10.52 17.00
C ASN A 169 -14.35 -9.58 17.52
N ALA A 170 -13.72 -8.88 16.58
CA ALA A 170 -12.81 -7.77 16.81
C ALA A 170 -13.56 -6.43 16.69
#